data_AF-A0A969T133-F1
#
_entry.id   AF-A0A969T133-F1
#
_cell.length_a   1.000
_cell.length_b   1.000
_cell.length_c   1.000
_cell.angle_alpha   90.00
_cell.angle_beta   90.00
_cell.angle_gamma   90.00
#
_symmetry.space_group_name_H-M   'P 1'
#
loop_
_entity.id
_entity.type
_entity.pdbx_description
1 polymer ?
#
loop_
_entity_poly.entity_id
_entity_poly.type
_entity_poly.pdbx_seq_one_letter_code
_entity_poly.pdbx_strand_id
1 'polypeptide(L)'
;MTETAITAWILGPLLGVMIFLFIFRIVLTWYPQVDSTRLPFNLIVLPTEPFLIPLRKIVPPFGGVDITPIIWVGIFSFLREILLGQQGLLTMMNRV
;
A
#
# COMPACT_ATOMS: atom_id res chain seq x y z
N MET A 1 -8.61 23.38 13.18
CA MET A 1 -8.50 22.40 12.10
C MET A 1 -9.84 21.69 12.01
N THR A 2 -10.46 21.62 10.84
CA THR A 2 -11.71 20.85 10.64
C THR A 2 -11.43 19.37 10.84
N GLU A 3 -12.43 18.60 11.29
CA GLU A 3 -12.29 17.16 11.51
C GLU A 3 -11.82 16.43 10.23
N THR A 4 -12.35 16.85 9.09
CA THR A 4 -11.97 16.37 7.75
C THR A 4 -10.50 16.61 7.42
N ALA A 5 -9.94 17.75 7.83
CA ALA A 5 -8.53 18.04 7.64
C ALA A 5 -7.68 17.05 8.42
N ILE A 6 -7.97 16.82 9.71
CA ILE A 6 -7.21 15.90 10.56
C ILE A 6 -7.22 14.50 9.94
N THR A 7 -8.38 14.02 9.47
CA THR A 7 -8.49 12.74 8.75
C THR A 7 -7.58 12.69 7.53
N ALA A 8 -7.54 13.75 6.71
CA ALA A 8 -6.69 13.81 5.52
C ALA A 8 -5.18 13.81 5.88
N TRP A 9 -4.79 14.53 6.93
CA TRP A 9 -3.41 14.58 7.44
C TRP A 9 -2.91 13.23 7.94
N ILE A 10 -3.79 12.33 8.40
CA ILE A 10 -3.44 10.99 8.85
C ILE A 10 -3.48 10.00 7.67
N LEU A 11 -4.56 9.99 6.89
CA LEU A 11 -4.75 9.03 5.80
C LEU A 11 -3.74 9.22 4.66
N GLY A 12 -3.39 10.47 4.33
CA GLY A 12 -2.47 10.76 3.21
C GLY A 12 -1.10 10.09 3.38
N PRO A 13 -0.38 10.36 4.48
CA PRO A 13 0.88 9.68 4.77
C PRO A 13 0.73 8.18 4.92
N LEU A 14 -0.33 7.69 5.59
CA LEU A 14 -0.55 6.26 5.79
C LEU A 14 -0.69 5.51 4.46
N LEU A 15 -1.58 5.98 3.57
CA LEU A 15 -1.77 5.39 2.25
C LEU A 15 -0.50 5.51 1.40
N GLY A 16 0.19 6.66 1.46
CA GLY A 16 1.44 6.89 0.77
C GLY A 16 2.56 5.92 1.20
N VAL A 17 2.73 5.71 2.50
CA VAL A 17 3.68 4.75 3.06
C VAL A 17 3.32 3.34 2.61
N MET A 18 2.05 2.93 2.69
CA MET A 18 1.64 1.59 2.26
C MET A 18 1.92 1.36 0.77
N ILE A 19 1.62 2.32 -0.11
CA ILE A 19 1.95 2.25 -1.54
C ILE A 19 3.46 2.06 -1.72
N PHE A 20 4.26 2.87 -1.03
CA PHE A 20 5.72 2.79 -1.07
C PHE A 20 6.21 1.40 -0.62
N LEU A 21 5.70 0.88 0.49
CA LEU A 21 6.07 -0.44 0.99
C LEU A 21 5.67 -1.55 0.01
N PHE A 22 4.50 -1.48 -0.62
CA PHE A 22 4.13 -2.44 -1.66
C PHE A 22 5.04 -2.39 -2.88
N ILE A 23 5.48 -1.20 -3.31
CA ILE A 23 6.46 -1.05 -4.39
C ILE A 23 7.78 -1.77 -4.02
N PHE A 24 8.28 -1.57 -2.81
CA PHE A 24 9.46 -2.31 -2.34
C PHE A 24 9.20 -3.81 -2.23
N ARG A 25 7.98 -4.20 -1.85
CA ARG A 25 7.59 -5.61 -1.75
C ARG A 25 7.61 -6.30 -3.10
N ILE A 26 7.28 -5.60 -4.20
CA ILE A 26 7.48 -6.11 -5.57
C ILE A 26 8.95 -6.49 -5.77
N VAL A 27 9.87 -5.55 -5.53
CA VAL A 27 11.31 -5.79 -5.68
C VAL A 27 11.77 -6.96 -4.81
N LEU A 28 11.37 -7.00 -3.54
CA LEU A 28 11.77 -8.08 -2.62
C LEU A 28 11.25 -9.46 -3.03
N THR A 29 10.14 -9.53 -3.77
CA THR A 29 9.64 -10.81 -4.30
C THR A 29 10.44 -11.31 -5.51
N TRP A 30 11.13 -10.41 -6.22
CA TRP A 30 11.98 -10.77 -7.37
C TRP A 30 13.36 -11.24 -6.95
N TYR A 31 13.80 -10.90 -5.73
CA TYR A 31 15.08 -11.30 -5.15
C TYR A 31 14.88 -12.22 -3.93
N PRO A 32 14.44 -13.48 -4.12
CA PRO A 32 14.16 -14.42 -3.04
C PRO A 32 15.41 -14.82 -2.22
N GLN A 33 16.61 -14.50 -2.74
CA GLN A 33 17.89 -14.74 -2.07
C GLN A 33 18.10 -13.82 -0.85
N VAL A 34 17.35 -12.71 -0.78
CA VAL A 34 17.44 -11.74 0.32
C VAL A 34 16.63 -12.23 1.51
N ASP A 35 17.26 -12.24 2.70
CA ASP A 35 16.56 -12.55 3.95
C ASP A 35 15.59 -11.41 4.32
N SER A 36 14.35 -11.57 3.85
CA SER A 36 13.23 -10.67 4.08
C SER A 36 12.82 -10.58 5.56
N THR A 37 13.26 -11.49 6.42
CA THR A 37 12.88 -11.51 7.85
C THR A 37 13.78 -10.63 8.72
N ARG A 38 14.92 -10.17 8.18
CA ARG A 38 15.86 -9.31 8.90
C ARG A 38 15.65 -7.83 8.60
N LEU A 39 16.11 -6.99 9.52
CA LEU A 39 16.19 -5.55 9.28
C LEU A 39 17.21 -5.26 8.17
N PRO A 40 16.93 -4.29 7.28
CA PRO A 40 15.76 -3.40 7.26
C PRO A 40 14.53 -3.98 6.56
N PHE A 41 14.65 -5.09 5.84
CA PHE A 41 13.59 -5.62 4.96
C PHE A 41 12.32 -6.02 5.71
N ASN A 42 12.44 -6.49 6.93
CA ASN A 42 11.30 -6.83 7.79
C ASN A 42 10.33 -5.64 8.00
N LEU A 43 10.83 -4.40 7.96
CA LEU A 43 10.00 -3.19 8.05
C LEU A 43 9.05 -3.03 6.86
N ILE A 44 9.36 -3.66 5.73
CA ILE A 44 8.51 -3.69 4.54
C ILE A 44 7.57 -4.89 4.60
N VAL A 45 8.06 -6.05 5.03
CA VAL A 45 7.32 -7.31 5.01
C VAL A 45 6.19 -7.30 6.04
N LEU A 46 6.50 -7.03 7.30
CA LEU A 46 5.53 -7.04 8.40
C LEU A 46 4.22 -6.28 8.10
N PRO A 47 4.26 -5.01 7.65
CA PRO A 47 3.04 -4.25 7.41
C PRO A 47 2.30 -4.66 6.13
N THR A 48 2.99 -5.22 5.12
CA THR A 48 2.38 -5.58 3.84
C THR A 48 1.79 -6.99 3.83
N GLU A 49 2.40 -7.92 4.57
CA GLU A 49 2.07 -9.35 4.55
C GLU A 49 0.60 -9.67 4.92
N PRO A 50 -0.05 -9.02 5.91
CA PRO A 50 -1.46 -9.27 6.24
C PRO A 50 -2.42 -9.02 5.06
N PHE A 51 -2.03 -8.15 4.12
CA PHE A 51 -2.79 -7.86 2.91
C PHE A 51 -2.49 -8.88 1.79
N LEU A 52 -1.27 -9.38 1.73
CA LEU A 52 -0.81 -10.28 0.67
C LEU A 52 -1.29 -11.73 0.90
N ILE A 53 -1.24 -12.23 2.14
CA ILE A 53 -1.68 -13.59 2.49
C ILE A 53 -3.07 -13.94 1.94
N PRO A 54 -4.14 -13.14 2.17
CA PRO A 54 -5.46 -13.46 1.64
C PRO A 54 -5.51 -13.36 0.12
N LEU A 55 -4.84 -12.38 -0.48
CA LEU A 55 -4.87 -12.18 -1.93
C LEU A 55 -4.13 -13.30 -2.69
N ARG A 56 -3.03 -13.83 -2.13
CA ARG A 56 -2.28 -14.96 -2.70
C ARG A 56 -3.10 -16.25 -2.79
N LYS A 57 -4.18 -16.38 -2.02
CA LYS A 57 -5.13 -17.51 -2.14
C LYS A 57 -5.98 -17.43 -3.41
N ILE A 58 -6.19 -16.23 -3.94
CA ILE A 58 -6.99 -15.95 -5.14
C ILE A 58 -6.07 -15.84 -6.36
N VAL A 59 -4.98 -15.09 -6.20
CA VAL A 59 -3.97 -14.85 -7.24
C VAL A 59 -2.65 -15.47 -6.77
N PRO A 60 -2.42 -16.76 -7.05
CA PRO A 60 -1.19 -17.43 -6.63
C PRO A 60 0.03 -16.81 -7.32
N PRO A 61 1.22 -16.89 -6.70
CA PRO A 61 2.47 -16.47 -7.34
C PRO A 61 2.67 -17.18 -8.68
N PHE A 62 3.12 -16.44 -9.68
CA PHE A 62 3.38 -16.95 -11.03
C PHE A 62 4.87 -16.91 -11.33
N GLY A 63 5.44 -18.02 -11.79
CA GLY A 63 6.87 -18.09 -12.12
C GLY A 63 7.81 -17.81 -10.95
N GLY A 64 7.38 -18.11 -9.72
CA GLY A 64 8.16 -17.83 -8.50
C GLY A 64 8.13 -16.37 -8.04
N VAL A 65 7.37 -15.51 -8.72
CA VAL A 65 7.21 -14.09 -8.40
C VAL A 65 5.79 -13.84 -7.87
N ASP A 66 5.71 -13.08 -6.79
CA ASP A 66 4.44 -12.64 -6.23
C ASP A 66 3.98 -11.33 -6.87
N ILE A 67 2.88 -11.40 -7.64
CA ILE A 67 2.27 -10.24 -8.31
C ILE A 67 1.26 -9.50 -7.43
N THR A 68 0.88 -10.08 -6.28
CA THR A 68 -0.14 -9.49 -5.41
C THR A 68 0.22 -8.09 -4.86
N PRO A 69 1.51 -7.73 -4.61
CA PRO A 69 1.84 -6.37 -4.23
C PRO A 69 1.51 -5.33 -5.31
N ILE A 70 1.58 -5.67 -6.60
CA ILE A 70 1.22 -4.77 -7.70
C ILE A 70 -0.27 -4.42 -7.62
N ILE A 71 -1.12 -5.41 -7.35
CA ILE A 71 -2.56 -5.22 -7.19
C ILE A 71 -2.82 -4.26 -6.03
N TRP A 72 -2.12 -4.43 -4.91
CA TRP A 72 -2.27 -3.55 -3.76
C TRP A 72 -1.74 -2.12 -4.00
N VAL A 73 -0.68 -1.93 -4.79
CA VAL A 73 -0.29 -0.59 -5.27
C VAL A 73 -1.46 0.08 -5.98
N GLY A 74 -2.13 -0.64 -6.89
CA GLY A 74 -3.32 -0.14 -7.60
C GLY A 74 -4.45 0.23 -6.66
N ILE A 75 -4.83 -0.67 -5.74
CA ILE A 75 -5.91 -0.46 -4.77
C ILE A 75 -5.64 0.75 -3.87
N PHE A 76 -4.44 0.82 -3.25
CA PHE A 76 -4.12 1.93 -2.35
C PHE A 76 -3.98 3.26 -3.10
N SER A 77 -3.45 3.26 -4.33
CA SER A 77 -3.37 4.47 -5.16
C SER A 77 -4.76 4.98 -5.54
N PHE A 78 -5.66 4.07 -5.92
CA PHE A 78 -7.04 4.40 -6.21
C PHE A 78 -7.78 4.95 -4.99
N LEU A 79 -7.63 4.31 -3.82
CA LEU A 79 -8.19 4.80 -2.57
C LEU A 79 -7.65 6.20 -2.22
N ARG A 80 -6.35 6.42 -2.38
CA ARG A 80 -5.74 7.73 -2.14
C ARG A 80 -6.31 8.79 -3.07
N GLU A 81 -6.48 8.51 -4.36
CA GLU A 81 -7.05 9.47 -5.30
C GLU A 81 -8.52 9.77 -5.02
N ILE A 82 -9.34 8.74 -4.77
CA ILE A 82 -10.77 8.94 -4.45
C ILE A 82 -10.97 9.71 -3.15
N LEU A 83 -10.14 9.48 -2.13
CA LEU A 83 -10.31 10.12 -0.83
C LEU A 83 -9.66 11.50 -0.78
N LEU A 84 -8.45 11.64 -1.31
CA LEU A 84 -7.53 12.77 -1.07
C LEU A 84 -7.05 13.47 -2.35
N GLY A 85 -7.47 13.00 -3.52
CA GLY A 85 -7.11 13.61 -4.80
C GLY A 85 -7.66 15.03 -4.98
N GLN A 86 -7.37 15.63 -6.14
CA GLN A 86 -7.84 16.99 -6.44
C GLN A 86 -9.37 17.10 -6.44
N GLN A 87 -10.03 16.02 -6.88
CA GLN A 87 -11.49 15.80 -6.85
C GLN A 87 -11.87 14.76 -5.76
N GLY A 88 -11.00 14.52 -4.79
CA GLY A 88 -11.23 13.52 -3.75
C GLY A 88 -12.36 13.93 -2.80
N LEU A 89 -13.06 12.94 -2.25
CA LEU A 89 -14.22 13.14 -1.37
C LEU A 89 -13.90 14.05 -0.18
N LEU A 90 -12.79 13.80 0.53
CA LEU A 90 -12.40 14.59 1.70
C LEU A 90 -11.92 16.00 1.29
N THR A 91 -11.31 16.12 0.12
CA THR A 91 -10.91 17.41 -0.45
C THR A 91 -12.13 18.26 -0.80
N MET A 92 -13.15 17.67 -1.42
CA MET A 92 -14.41 18.35 -1.75
C MET A 92 -15.17 18.77 -0.50
N MET A 93 -15.28 17.89 0.50
CA MET A 93 -15.95 18.18 1.77
C MET A 93 -15.29 19.33 2.54
N ASN A 94 -13.99 19.55 2.38
CA ASN A 94 -13.28 20.65 3.04
C ASN A 94 -13.39 21.99 2.29
N ARG A 95 -13.92 21.99 1.06
CA ARG A 95 -14.12 23.21 0.24
C ARG A 95 -15.53 23.79 0.33
N VAL A 96 -16.47 23.02 0.87
CA VAL A 96 -17.87 23.43 1.13
C VAL A 96 -17.96 23.96 2.55
#